data_AF-H1VNE7-F1
#
_entry.id   AF-H1VNE7-F1
#
_cell.length_a   1.000
_cell.length_b   1.000
_cell.length_c   1.000
_cell.angle_alpha   90.00
_cell.angle_beta   90.00
_cell.angle_gamma   90.00
#
_symmetry.space_group_name_H-M   'P 1'
#
loop_
_entity.id
_entity.type
_entity.pdbx_description
1 polymer ?
#
loop_
_entity_poly.entity_id
_entity_poly.type
_entity_poly.pdbx_seq_one_letter_code
_entity_poly.pdbx_strand_id
1 'polypeptide(L)'
;MYRPLKSTCSLFLMAAGVVSAATCPIQFDGRVPSGFTPADFDTSASPFNNAFVFGKGLKASDVVTIPAGLSSLLDGPSNKPFQVNIDDRSIFAPTETNVQTGFRRAEMLPVSNNGTDPSTSGIKTLHWSMMKDPARPLNLTHEYQMVFLESSLFSSNQFALKYGDLIGIHPADPDVLHLFGNSNNVPVYMPLGCPTT
;
A
#
# COMPACT_ATOMS: atom_id res chain seq x y z
N MET A 1 -49.23 -49.82 21.36
CA MET A 1 -49.86 -48.54 20.98
C MET A 1 -48.74 -47.58 20.56
N TYR A 2 -48.45 -47.46 19.27
CA TYR A 2 -47.35 -46.63 18.74
C TYR A 2 -47.95 -45.61 17.77
N ARG A 3 -47.83 -44.31 18.05
CA ARG A 3 -48.23 -43.21 17.15
C ARG A 3 -46.98 -42.71 16.41
N PRO A 4 -46.97 -42.63 15.07
CA PRO A 4 -45.91 -41.96 14.35
C PRO A 4 -46.12 -40.44 14.38
N LEU A 5 -45.07 -39.71 14.73
CA LEU A 5 -45.00 -38.24 14.74
C LEU A 5 -44.73 -37.76 13.30
N LYS A 6 -45.66 -37.02 12.71
CA LYS A 6 -45.47 -36.40 11.38
C LYS A 6 -44.58 -35.17 11.52
N SER A 7 -43.38 -35.24 10.94
CA SER A 7 -42.46 -34.10 10.86
C SER A 7 -42.81 -33.27 9.62
N THR A 8 -43.40 -32.09 9.84
CA THR A 8 -43.56 -31.06 8.80
C THR A 8 -42.28 -30.23 8.73
N CYS A 9 -41.54 -30.39 7.63
CA CYS A 9 -40.37 -29.60 7.30
C CYS A 9 -40.83 -28.26 6.69
N SER A 10 -40.71 -27.17 7.45
CA SER A 10 -40.98 -25.81 6.97
C SER A 10 -39.78 -25.32 6.15
N LEU A 11 -40.02 -25.02 4.87
CA LEU A 11 -39.03 -24.44 3.96
C LEU A 11 -38.89 -22.93 4.26
N PHE A 12 -37.77 -22.51 4.84
CA PHE A 12 -37.41 -21.09 4.92
C PHE A 12 -36.91 -20.62 3.55
N LEU A 13 -37.68 -19.75 2.88
CA LEU A 13 -37.16 -18.99 1.74
C LEU A 13 -36.15 -17.95 2.26
N MET A 14 -34.87 -18.19 2.03
CA MET A 14 -33.82 -17.17 2.16
C MET A 14 -33.96 -16.20 0.99
N ALA A 15 -34.50 -15.01 1.24
CA ALA A 15 -34.43 -13.91 0.29
C ALA A 15 -32.97 -13.44 0.18
N ALA A 16 -32.28 -13.83 -0.89
CA ALA A 16 -30.97 -13.29 -1.22
C ALA A 16 -31.14 -11.83 -1.61
N GLY A 17 -30.83 -10.91 -0.68
CA GLY A 17 -30.74 -9.49 -0.99
C GLY A 17 -29.64 -9.26 -2.03
N VAL A 18 -30.02 -8.74 -3.20
CA VAL A 18 -29.07 -8.22 -4.19
C VAL A 18 -28.35 -7.02 -3.57
N VAL A 19 -27.11 -7.23 -3.13
CA VAL A 19 -26.20 -6.14 -2.80
C VAL A 19 -25.87 -5.44 -4.11
N SER A 20 -26.49 -4.28 -4.34
CA SER A 20 -26.06 -3.39 -5.41
C SER A 20 -24.65 -2.90 -5.08
N ALA A 21 -23.67 -3.26 -5.90
CA ALA A 21 -22.31 -2.73 -5.79
C ALA A 21 -22.38 -1.22 -6.03
N ALA A 22 -22.21 -0.42 -4.98
CA ALA A 22 -22.11 1.02 -5.12
C ALA A 22 -20.97 1.33 -6.11
N THR A 23 -21.31 1.98 -7.23
CA THR A 23 -20.30 2.45 -8.18
C THR A 23 -19.66 3.70 -7.61
N CYS A 24 -18.58 3.52 -6.85
CA CYS A 24 -17.76 4.62 -6.34
C CYS A 24 -16.87 5.15 -7.47
N PRO A 25 -16.97 6.44 -7.85
CA PRO A 25 -16.04 7.02 -8.82
C PRO A 25 -14.61 6.90 -8.32
N ILE A 26 -13.70 6.48 -9.21
CA ILE A 26 -12.27 6.44 -8.92
C ILE A 26 -11.76 7.88 -8.83
N GLN A 27 -11.29 8.28 -7.65
CA GLN A 27 -10.73 9.60 -7.41
C GLN A 27 -9.30 9.73 -7.97
N PHE A 28 -8.51 8.66 -7.81
CA PHE A 28 -7.13 8.56 -8.25
C PHE A 28 -6.89 7.11 -8.68
N ASP A 29 -6.32 6.91 -9.87
CA ASP A 29 -5.93 5.60 -10.36
C ASP A 29 -4.41 5.50 -10.44
N GLY A 30 -3.82 4.79 -9.47
CA GLY A 30 -2.39 4.55 -9.40
C GLY A 30 -1.93 3.29 -10.13
N ARG A 31 -2.83 2.59 -10.84
CA ARG A 31 -2.45 1.38 -11.59
C ARG A 31 -1.61 1.76 -12.81
N VAL A 32 -0.57 0.97 -13.03
CA VAL A 32 0.43 1.23 -14.08
C VAL A 32 0.04 0.48 -15.35
N PRO A 33 -0.15 1.14 -16.50
CA PRO A 33 -0.53 0.48 -17.75
C PRO A 33 0.47 -0.58 -18.19
N SER A 34 0.00 -1.65 -18.83
CA SER A 34 0.83 -2.80 -19.25
C SER A 34 1.98 -2.45 -20.20
N GLY A 35 1.96 -1.28 -20.86
CA GLY A 35 3.03 -0.78 -21.72
C GLY A 35 4.13 0.04 -21.01
N PHE A 36 3.95 0.42 -19.75
CA PHE A 36 4.87 1.33 -19.04
C PHE A 36 6.27 0.75 -18.84
N THR A 37 7.28 1.57 -19.01
CA THR A 37 8.68 1.29 -18.69
C THR A 37 9.09 2.09 -17.46
N PRO A 38 10.22 1.78 -16.80
CA PRO A 38 10.74 2.61 -15.71
C PRO A 38 10.90 4.08 -16.12
N ALA A 39 11.28 4.37 -17.37
CA ALA A 39 11.45 5.73 -17.86
C ALA A 39 10.14 6.52 -17.91
N ASP A 40 9.00 5.87 -18.11
CA ASP A 40 7.70 6.54 -18.18
C ASP A 40 7.31 7.19 -16.84
N PHE A 41 7.82 6.67 -15.72
CA PHE A 41 7.62 7.24 -14.39
C PHE A 41 8.28 8.63 -14.22
N ASP A 42 9.25 8.97 -15.07
CA ASP A 42 9.91 10.28 -15.07
C ASP A 42 9.20 11.31 -15.98
N THR A 43 8.11 10.91 -16.64
CA THR A 43 7.36 11.75 -17.58
C THR A 43 5.99 12.14 -17.02
N SER A 44 5.29 13.03 -17.72
CA SER A 44 3.90 13.39 -17.40
C SER A 44 2.90 12.24 -17.58
N ALA A 45 3.31 11.10 -18.14
CA ALA A 45 2.46 9.91 -18.20
C ALA A 45 2.34 9.23 -16.81
N SER A 46 3.32 9.44 -15.93
CA SER A 46 3.32 8.87 -14.58
C SER A 46 2.07 9.29 -13.79
N PRO A 47 1.35 8.36 -13.14
CA PRO A 47 0.29 8.72 -12.21
C PRO A 47 0.85 9.24 -10.87
N PHE A 48 2.17 9.33 -10.72
CA PHE A 48 2.83 9.71 -9.48
C PHE A 48 3.66 11.00 -9.60
N ASN A 49 3.69 11.78 -8.52
CA ASN A 49 4.52 12.97 -8.39
C ASN A 49 5.62 12.77 -7.35
N ASN A 50 6.85 12.55 -7.82
CA ASN A 50 7.94 12.07 -6.96
C ASN A 50 9.04 13.10 -6.70
N ALA A 51 8.79 14.38 -7.01
CA ALA A 51 9.84 15.41 -7.04
C ALA A 51 10.57 15.66 -5.71
N PHE A 52 9.99 15.26 -4.57
CA PHE A 52 10.49 15.64 -3.23
C PHE A 52 10.60 14.48 -2.24
N VAL A 53 10.63 13.22 -2.71
CA VAL A 53 10.58 12.04 -1.84
C VAL A 53 11.73 11.04 -2.05
N PHE A 54 12.71 11.40 -2.86
CA PHE A 54 13.86 10.55 -3.18
C PHE A 54 15.17 11.09 -2.60
N GLY A 55 16.20 10.25 -2.73
CA GLY A 55 17.56 10.66 -2.48
C GLY A 55 18.12 11.60 -3.55
N LYS A 56 19.26 12.22 -3.24
CA LYS A 56 19.83 13.30 -4.04
C LYS A 56 20.03 12.88 -5.50
N GLY A 57 19.36 13.59 -6.41
CA GLY A 57 19.50 13.41 -7.86
C GLY A 57 18.86 12.14 -8.41
N LEU A 58 18.16 11.35 -7.59
CA LEU A 58 17.44 10.17 -8.04
C LEU A 58 16.14 10.55 -8.73
N LYS A 59 15.83 9.82 -9.80
CA LYS A 59 14.54 9.85 -10.49
C LYS A 59 13.69 8.64 -10.12
N ALA A 60 12.44 8.62 -10.56
CA ALA A 60 11.56 7.49 -10.31
C ALA A 60 12.07 6.23 -11.03
N SER A 61 12.60 6.40 -12.24
CA SER A 61 13.22 5.30 -13.00
C SER A 61 14.46 4.67 -12.32
N ASP A 62 15.13 5.39 -11.41
CA ASP A 62 16.28 4.86 -10.65
C ASP A 62 15.88 3.93 -9.50
N VAL A 63 14.64 4.08 -9.00
CA VAL A 63 14.11 3.34 -7.85
C VAL A 63 13.01 2.36 -8.25
N VAL A 64 12.45 2.46 -9.47
CA VAL A 64 11.40 1.57 -9.95
C VAL A 64 11.97 0.45 -10.82
N THR A 65 11.47 -0.77 -10.60
CA THR A 65 11.68 -1.91 -11.52
C THR A 65 10.33 -2.46 -11.97
N ILE A 66 10.23 -2.89 -13.23
CA ILE A 66 9.08 -3.65 -13.72
C ILE A 66 9.42 -5.14 -13.67
N PRO A 67 8.85 -5.92 -12.73
CA PRO A 67 9.12 -7.35 -12.65
C PRO A 67 8.46 -8.08 -13.83
N ALA A 68 9.20 -9.01 -14.44
CA ALA A 68 8.69 -9.83 -15.53
C ALA A 68 7.80 -10.97 -15.00
N GLY A 69 6.71 -11.27 -15.71
CA GLY A 69 5.86 -12.42 -15.42
C GLY A 69 4.99 -12.31 -14.16
N LEU A 70 4.93 -11.13 -13.53
CA LEU A 70 4.04 -10.87 -12.40
C LEU A 70 2.77 -10.17 -12.84
N SER A 71 1.66 -10.56 -12.24
CA SER A 71 0.34 -9.93 -12.41
C SER A 71 -0.42 -9.96 -11.10
N SER A 72 -1.20 -8.92 -10.84
CA SER A 72 -2.16 -8.89 -9.73
C SER A 72 -3.53 -9.34 -10.21
N LEU A 73 -4.18 -10.19 -9.42
CA LEU A 73 -5.58 -10.60 -9.66
C LEU A 73 -6.54 -9.39 -9.67
N LEU A 74 -6.19 -8.33 -8.93
CA LEU A 74 -7.05 -7.17 -8.71
C LEU A 74 -6.82 -6.03 -9.73
N ASP A 75 -5.73 -6.07 -10.50
CA ASP A 75 -5.36 -4.97 -11.38
C ASP A 75 -5.87 -5.16 -12.82
N GLY A 76 -6.28 -6.38 -13.19
CA GLY A 76 -6.76 -6.72 -14.53
C GLY A 76 -5.65 -6.73 -15.60
N PRO A 77 -5.97 -7.15 -16.84
CA PRO A 77 -4.97 -7.40 -17.88
C PRO A 77 -4.34 -6.14 -18.49
N SER A 78 -4.97 -4.97 -18.29
CA SER A 78 -4.48 -3.69 -18.83
C SER A 78 -3.41 -3.05 -17.96
N ASN A 79 -3.12 -3.61 -16.80
CA ASN A 79 -2.20 -3.05 -15.81
C ASN A 79 -1.13 -4.07 -15.41
N LYS A 80 -0.07 -3.59 -14.77
CA LYS A 80 1.01 -4.44 -14.25
C LYS A 80 1.55 -3.91 -12.92
N PRO A 81 2.12 -4.81 -12.09
CA PRO A 81 2.81 -4.39 -10.89
C PRO A 81 4.14 -3.70 -11.23
N PHE A 82 4.62 -2.90 -10.29
CA PHE A 82 5.97 -2.36 -10.29
C PHE A 82 6.57 -2.55 -8.89
N GLN A 83 7.89 -2.56 -8.82
CA GLN A 83 8.64 -2.68 -7.58
C GLN A 83 9.30 -1.35 -7.27
N VAL A 84 9.18 -0.92 -6.02
CA VAL A 84 9.93 0.20 -5.47
C VAL A 84 11.14 -0.36 -4.73
N ASN A 85 12.32 0.13 -5.08
CA ASN A 85 13.59 -0.30 -4.53
C ASN A 85 14.19 0.82 -3.67
N ILE A 86 14.89 0.41 -2.62
CA ILE A 86 15.71 1.29 -1.79
C ILE A 86 17.13 0.74 -1.74
N ASP A 87 18.11 1.62 -1.82
CA ASP A 87 19.52 1.30 -1.65
C ASP A 87 20.27 2.45 -0.96
N ASP A 88 21.61 2.40 -0.92
CA ASP A 88 22.42 3.42 -0.26
C ASP A 88 22.31 4.82 -0.88
N ARG A 89 21.80 4.94 -2.11
CA ARG A 89 21.51 6.22 -2.77
C ARG A 89 20.19 6.81 -2.33
N SER A 90 19.28 6.00 -1.76
CA SER A 90 17.94 6.42 -1.34
C SER A 90 17.92 7.25 -0.03
N ILE A 91 19.08 7.70 0.47
CA ILE A 91 19.15 8.62 1.63
C ILE A 91 18.34 9.87 1.33
N PHE A 92 17.35 10.16 2.17
CA PHE A 92 16.41 11.25 1.91
C PHE A 92 17.11 12.60 1.85
N ALA A 93 16.93 13.32 0.74
CA ALA A 93 17.55 14.62 0.51
C ALA A 93 16.56 15.56 -0.20
N PRO A 94 15.58 16.14 0.52
CA PRO A 94 14.57 17.01 -0.08
C PRO A 94 15.15 18.26 -0.74
N THR A 95 16.37 18.67 -0.36
CA THR A 95 17.17 19.67 -1.08
C THR A 95 18.63 19.26 -1.10
N GLU A 96 19.46 19.90 -1.93
CA GLU A 96 20.90 19.61 -2.00
C GLU A 96 21.65 19.81 -0.67
N THR A 97 21.11 20.67 0.20
CA THR A 97 21.72 21.06 1.49
C THR A 97 20.98 20.49 2.69
N ASN A 98 19.78 19.94 2.51
CA ASN A 98 19.01 19.25 3.54
C ASN A 98 19.08 17.74 3.28
N VAL A 99 20.12 17.09 3.78
CA VAL A 99 20.31 15.64 3.67
C VAL A 99 20.02 15.01 5.03
N GLN A 100 19.09 14.05 5.05
CA GLN A 100 18.63 13.39 6.27
C GLN A 100 19.11 11.93 6.26
N THR A 101 20.27 11.69 6.85
CA THR A 101 20.92 10.36 6.88
C THR A 101 20.22 9.36 7.79
N GLY A 102 19.21 9.80 8.55
CA GLY A 102 18.40 8.91 9.40
C GLY A 102 17.41 8.04 8.63
N PHE A 103 17.10 8.37 7.37
CA PHE A 103 16.07 7.67 6.60
C PHE A 103 16.50 7.42 5.15
N ARG A 104 16.04 6.29 4.61
CA ARG A 104 15.99 6.05 3.17
C ARG A 104 14.53 6.15 2.71
N ARG A 105 14.27 6.87 1.62
CA ARG A 105 12.91 7.07 1.08
C ARG A 105 12.86 6.78 -0.41
N ALA A 106 11.84 6.03 -0.79
CA ALA A 106 11.38 5.86 -2.16
C ALA A 106 9.86 5.74 -2.11
N GLU A 107 9.17 6.85 -2.38
CA GLU A 107 7.71 6.93 -2.28
C GLU A 107 7.08 7.27 -3.61
N MET A 108 5.85 6.80 -3.79
CA MET A 108 5.04 7.06 -4.98
C MET A 108 3.81 7.83 -4.53
N LEU A 109 3.87 9.16 -4.64
CA LEU A 109 2.76 10.02 -4.24
C LEU A 109 1.79 10.20 -5.40
N PRO A 110 0.47 10.23 -5.19
CA PRO A 110 -0.48 10.56 -6.25
C PRO A 110 -0.09 11.85 -6.98
N VAL A 111 -0.22 11.88 -8.31
CA VAL A 111 0.12 13.08 -9.10
C VAL A 111 -0.66 14.33 -8.67
N SER A 112 -1.86 14.14 -8.13
CA SER A 112 -2.72 15.20 -7.60
C SER A 112 -2.29 15.73 -6.23
N ASN A 113 -1.31 15.10 -5.56
CA ASN A 113 -0.96 15.44 -4.18
C ASN A 113 -0.45 16.88 -4.08
N ASN A 114 -1.29 17.74 -3.50
CA ASN A 114 -1.00 19.13 -3.19
C ASN A 114 -1.39 19.50 -1.74
N GLY A 115 -1.64 18.49 -0.89
CA GLY A 115 -2.09 18.64 0.50
C GLY A 115 -3.56 19.03 0.71
N THR A 116 -4.29 19.34 -0.36
CA THR A 116 -5.73 19.70 -0.33
C THR A 116 -6.54 19.02 -1.42
N ASP A 117 -5.96 18.00 -2.07
CA ASP A 117 -6.57 17.38 -3.22
C ASP A 117 -7.80 16.56 -2.79
N PRO A 118 -8.78 16.32 -3.69
CA PRO A 118 -10.06 15.76 -3.26
C PRO A 118 -9.97 14.31 -2.76
N SER A 119 -8.81 13.64 -2.85
CA SER A 119 -8.55 12.36 -2.18
C SER A 119 -8.50 12.48 -0.65
N THR A 120 -8.38 13.69 -0.10
CA THR A 120 -8.35 13.94 1.35
C THR A 120 -9.68 14.44 1.93
N SER A 121 -10.72 14.54 1.10
CA SER A 121 -12.03 15.08 1.51
C SER A 121 -13.09 13.99 1.63
N GLY A 122 -13.83 14.00 2.75
CA GLY A 122 -14.93 13.06 3.01
C GLY A 122 -14.46 11.64 3.29
N ILE A 123 -15.30 10.65 2.99
CA ILE A 123 -14.97 9.24 3.16
C ILE A 123 -14.39 8.72 1.84
N LYS A 124 -13.17 8.18 1.91
CA LYS A 124 -12.48 7.55 0.78
C LYS A 124 -12.05 6.13 1.14
N THR A 125 -11.88 5.31 0.10
CA THR A 125 -11.30 3.98 0.21
C THR A 125 -9.97 3.97 -0.55
N LEU A 126 -8.89 3.62 0.13
CA LEU A 126 -7.59 3.38 -0.48
C LEU A 126 -7.44 1.88 -0.76
N HIS A 127 -7.22 1.52 -2.02
CA HIS A 127 -6.90 0.15 -2.42
C HIS A 127 -5.43 0.09 -2.81
N TRP A 128 -4.70 -0.87 -2.25
CA TRP A 128 -3.36 -1.23 -2.69
C TRP A 128 -3.17 -2.73 -2.54
N SER A 129 -2.24 -3.28 -3.30
CA SER A 129 -1.73 -4.64 -3.10
C SER A 129 -0.21 -4.59 -3.11
N MET A 130 0.41 -5.41 -2.27
CA MET A 130 1.86 -5.49 -2.18
C MET A 130 2.28 -6.92 -1.89
N MET A 131 3.51 -7.25 -2.29
CA MET A 131 4.15 -8.51 -1.97
C MET A 131 5.65 -8.29 -1.75
N LYS A 132 6.27 -9.19 -0.99
CA LYS A 132 7.72 -9.20 -0.82
C LYS A 132 8.40 -9.72 -2.09
N ASP A 133 9.56 -9.17 -2.41
CA ASP A 133 10.49 -9.78 -3.38
C ASP A 133 11.39 -10.77 -2.62
N PRO A 134 11.21 -12.10 -2.77
CA PRO A 134 12.00 -13.08 -2.03
C PRO A 134 13.47 -13.09 -2.46
N ALA A 135 13.81 -12.57 -3.65
CA ALA A 135 15.19 -12.48 -4.11
C ALA A 135 15.93 -11.27 -3.51
N ARG A 136 15.18 -10.26 -3.04
CA ARG A 136 15.71 -9.03 -2.42
C ARG A 136 14.89 -8.67 -1.18
N PRO A 137 14.99 -9.47 -0.10
CA PRO A 137 14.22 -9.22 1.11
C PRO A 137 14.67 -7.93 1.81
N LEU A 138 13.74 -7.30 2.51
CA LEU A 138 14.04 -6.18 3.40
C LEU A 138 14.84 -6.66 4.63
N ASN A 139 15.70 -5.80 5.17
CA ASN A 139 16.45 -6.09 6.38
C ASN A 139 15.61 -5.78 7.62
N LEU A 140 15.08 -6.84 8.25
CA LEU A 140 14.12 -6.72 9.36
C LEU A 140 14.68 -6.15 10.66
N THR A 141 15.99 -5.84 10.75
CA THR A 141 16.54 -5.07 11.87
C THR A 141 16.23 -3.58 11.80
N HIS A 142 15.45 -3.14 10.81
CA HIS A 142 15.04 -1.75 10.60
C HIS A 142 13.51 -1.65 10.56
N GLU A 143 12.98 -0.49 10.96
CA GLU A 143 11.59 -0.11 10.70
C GLU A 143 11.42 0.33 9.24
N TYR A 144 10.36 -0.16 8.61
CA TYR A 144 9.88 0.31 7.31
C TYR A 144 8.46 0.85 7.44
N GLN A 145 8.21 2.03 6.87
CA GLN A 145 6.86 2.59 6.69
C GLN A 145 6.45 2.39 5.24
N MET A 146 5.59 1.41 4.99
CA MET A 146 5.30 0.89 3.64
C MET A 146 4.25 1.74 2.92
N VAL A 147 3.13 2.01 3.60
CA VAL A 147 2.01 2.82 3.09
C VAL A 147 1.50 3.66 4.23
N PHE A 148 1.49 4.98 4.07
CA PHE A 148 1.07 5.88 5.13
C PHE A 148 0.39 7.12 4.55
N LEU A 149 -0.43 7.76 5.37
CA LEU A 149 -1.04 9.05 5.07
C LEU A 149 -0.56 10.07 6.11
N GLU A 150 0.33 10.95 5.67
CA GLU A 150 0.85 12.03 6.48
C GLU A 150 -0.25 13.07 6.79
N SER A 151 -0.19 13.63 7.99
CA SER A 151 -1.04 14.76 8.39
C SER A 151 -0.67 16.02 7.59
N SER A 152 -1.64 16.92 7.36
CA SER A 152 -1.35 18.21 6.70
C SER A 152 -0.39 19.12 7.49
N LEU A 153 -0.11 18.79 8.75
CA LEU A 153 0.85 19.48 9.62
C LEU A 153 2.23 18.79 9.65
N PHE A 154 2.44 17.73 8.87
CA PHE A 154 3.71 16.99 8.78
C PHE A 154 4.26 16.48 10.12
N SER A 155 3.36 16.15 11.06
CA SER A 155 3.71 15.80 12.44
C SER A 155 3.23 14.42 12.88
N SER A 156 2.42 13.74 12.06
CA SER A 156 1.79 12.46 12.44
C SER A 156 1.18 11.75 11.22
N ASN A 157 0.93 10.45 11.36
CA ASN A 157 0.26 9.66 10.34
C ASN A 157 -1.21 9.40 10.70
N GLN A 158 -2.13 9.70 9.79
CA GLN A 158 -3.54 9.31 9.91
C GLN A 158 -3.68 7.79 9.92
N PHE A 159 -2.88 7.11 9.11
CA PHE A 159 -2.58 5.69 9.28
C PHE A 159 -1.18 5.40 8.74
N ALA A 160 -0.57 4.32 9.20
CA ALA A 160 0.68 3.81 8.66
C ALA A 160 0.69 2.28 8.74
N LEU A 161 0.98 1.64 7.61
CA LEU A 161 1.34 0.24 7.53
C LEU A 161 2.85 0.13 7.67
N LYS A 162 3.31 -0.53 8.74
CA LYS A 162 4.72 -0.70 9.08
C LYS A 162 5.17 -2.15 9.05
N TYR A 163 6.47 -2.36 8.95
CA TYR A 163 7.11 -3.68 8.84
C TYR A 163 8.53 -3.65 9.45
N GLY A 164 9.02 -4.79 9.92
CA GLY A 164 10.36 -4.91 10.52
C GLY A 164 10.41 -4.58 12.01
N ASP A 165 11.62 -4.27 12.50
CA ASP A 165 11.87 -3.93 13.91
C ASP A 165 11.42 -2.49 14.21
N LEU A 166 10.18 -2.35 14.67
CA LEU A 166 9.53 -1.06 14.89
C LEU A 166 10.17 -0.29 16.06
N ILE A 167 10.52 0.98 15.82
CA ILE A 167 11.21 1.83 16.79
C ILE A 167 10.34 2.00 18.04
N GLY A 168 10.89 1.63 19.21
CA GLY A 168 10.23 1.76 20.50
C GLY A 168 9.18 0.68 20.81
N ILE A 169 8.90 -0.22 19.87
CA ILE A 169 7.96 -1.35 20.06
C ILE A 169 8.72 -2.67 20.08
N HIS A 170 9.65 -2.87 19.14
CA HIS A 170 10.46 -4.09 18.99
C HIS A 170 9.61 -5.37 19.02
N PRO A 171 8.78 -5.63 17.99
CA PRO A 171 7.87 -6.76 17.99
C PRO A 171 8.63 -8.09 18.09
N ALA A 172 8.01 -9.09 18.74
CA ALA A 172 8.61 -10.42 18.89
C ALA A 172 8.87 -11.11 17.53
N ASP A 173 8.04 -10.82 16.53
CA ASP A 173 8.24 -11.23 15.15
C ASP A 173 8.24 -9.97 14.24
N PRO A 174 9.41 -9.57 13.70
CA PRO A 174 9.50 -8.42 12.80
C PRO A 174 9.05 -8.74 11.36
N ASP A 175 8.75 -10.01 11.03
CA ASP A 175 8.18 -10.40 9.73
C ASP A 175 6.64 -10.33 9.71
N VAL A 176 6.07 -9.28 10.30
CA VAL A 176 4.63 -9.04 10.37
C VAL A 176 4.31 -7.61 9.96
N LEU A 177 3.20 -7.41 9.22
CA LEU A 177 2.70 -6.07 8.97
C LEU A 177 1.92 -5.55 10.17
N HIS A 178 2.21 -4.32 10.55
CA HIS A 178 1.54 -3.63 11.65
C HIS A 178 0.79 -2.42 11.09
N LEU A 179 -0.53 -2.42 11.22
CA LEU A 179 -1.35 -1.28 10.83
C LEU A 179 -1.60 -0.38 12.04
N PHE A 180 -1.15 0.86 11.94
CA PHE A 180 -1.41 1.91 12.91
C PHE A 180 -2.47 2.85 12.35
N GLY A 181 -3.50 3.14 13.13
CA GLY A 181 -4.47 4.20 12.83
C GLY A 181 -4.32 5.33 13.83
N ASN A 182 -4.08 6.54 13.34
CA ASN A 182 -3.68 7.72 14.10
C ASN A 182 -2.47 7.39 14.98
N SER A 183 -1.25 7.71 14.53
CA SER A 183 0.04 7.25 15.09
C SER A 183 0.28 7.46 16.60
N ASN A 184 -0.70 8.01 17.32
CA ASN A 184 -0.80 8.09 18.77
C ASN A 184 -1.50 6.87 19.44
N ASN A 185 -2.00 5.88 18.68
CA ASN A 185 -2.79 4.75 19.21
C ASN A 185 -2.08 3.38 19.05
N VAL A 186 -2.60 2.36 19.75
CA VAL A 186 -2.12 0.96 19.76
C VAL A 186 -2.32 0.29 18.37
N PRO A 187 -1.34 -0.47 17.83
CA PRO A 187 -1.43 -1.10 16.51
C PRO A 187 -2.42 -2.28 16.42
N VAL A 188 -2.86 -2.58 15.20
CA VAL A 188 -3.56 -3.82 14.82
C VAL A 188 -2.62 -4.70 13.98
N TYR A 189 -2.55 -5.99 14.28
CA TYR A 189 -1.65 -6.95 13.62
C TYR A 189 -2.26 -7.55 12.36
N MET A 190 -1.50 -7.61 11.26
CA MET A 190 -1.89 -8.29 10.02
C MET A 190 -0.79 -9.26 9.57
N PRO A 191 -0.92 -10.57 9.82
CA PRO A 191 0.07 -11.55 9.38
C PRO A 191 0.12 -11.65 7.84
N LEU A 192 1.31 -11.59 7.27
CA LEU A 192 1.55 -11.84 5.84
C LEU A 192 1.70 -13.34 5.56
N GLY A 193 0.66 -14.12 5.84
CA GLY A 193 0.60 -15.53 5.47
C GLY A 193 0.06 -15.72 4.05
N CYS A 194 0.78 -16.46 3.20
CA CYS A 194 0.12 -17.17 2.11
C CYS A 194 -0.77 -18.24 2.74
N PRO A 195 -2.06 -18.38 2.37
CA PRO A 195 -2.88 -19.47 2.88
C PRO A 195 -2.27 -20.78 2.38
N THR A 196 -1.59 -21.49 3.27
CA THR A 196 -1.25 -22.90 3.05
C THR A 196 -2.56 -23.68 3.12
N THR A 197 -3.05 -24.11 1.96
CA THR A 197 -4.10 -25.12 1.84
C THR A 197 -3.65 -26.46 2.42
#